data_AF-A0A9X3TY52-F1
#
_entry.id   AF-A0A9X3TY52-F1
#
_cell.length_a   1.000
_cell.length_b   1.000
_cell.length_c   1.000
_cell.angle_alpha   90.00
_cell.angle_beta   90.00
_cell.angle_gamma   90.00
#
_symmetry.space_group_name_H-M   'P 1'
#
loop_
_entity.id
_entity.type
_entity.pdbx_description
1 polymer ?
#
loop_
_entity_poly.entity_id
_entity_poly.type
_entity_poly.pdbx_seq_one_letter_code
_entity_poly.pdbx_strand_id
1 'polypeptide(L)'
;MAGVVADGTLGRQAYDYIRGLSRSRLAWEYLRRNEQYRRDWRTAAPGRPRPIELTTGSVLYRARRRFLGAEAWGLYCFRQP
;
A
#
# COMPACT_ATOMS: atom_id res chain seq x y z
N MET A 1 38.55 -1.22 2.89
CA MET A 1 37.70 -1.54 4.05
C MET A 1 37.57 -0.28 4.91
N ALA A 2 36.58 0.56 4.63
CA ALA A 2 36.21 1.70 5.47
C ALA A 2 34.69 1.61 5.66
N GLY A 3 34.27 1.50 6.92
CA GLY A 3 32.89 1.26 7.29
C GLY A 3 31.99 2.41 6.86
N VAL A 4 30.94 2.07 6.10
CA VAL A 4 29.78 2.92 5.92
C VAL A 4 29.06 2.97 7.26
N VAL A 5 29.33 4.02 8.03
CA VAL A 5 28.43 4.47 9.07
C VAL A 5 27.13 4.87 8.37
N ALA A 6 26.14 4.00 8.43
CA ALA A 6 24.80 4.29 7.95
C ALA A 6 24.22 5.42 8.81
N ASP A 7 24.33 6.62 8.27
CA ASP A 7 23.87 7.88 8.84
C ASP A 7 22.35 7.84 9.09
N GLY A 8 21.95 7.63 10.35
CA GLY A 8 20.54 7.54 10.76
C GLY A 8 19.70 8.80 10.48
N THR A 9 20.35 9.90 10.11
CA THR A 9 19.76 11.18 9.70
C THR A 9 19.07 11.10 8.33
N LEU A 10 19.53 10.24 7.43
CA LEU A 10 18.88 9.98 6.13
C LEU A 10 17.48 9.37 6.30
N GLY A 11 17.27 8.59 7.36
CA GLY A 11 15.99 7.96 7.66
C GLY A 11 14.91 8.96 8.09
N ARG A 12 15.27 10.07 8.76
CA ARG A 12 14.30 11.02 9.30
C ARG A 12 13.82 12.03 8.26
N GLN A 13 14.74 12.59 7.46
CA GLN A 13 14.41 13.51 6.37
C GLN A 13 13.62 12.82 5.25
N ALA A 14 13.88 11.53 5.01
CA ALA A 14 13.13 10.72 4.05
C ALA A 14 11.63 10.66 4.37
N TYR A 15 11.19 10.97 5.60
CA TYR A 15 9.78 10.99 5.99
C TYR A 15 9.16 12.38 6.07
N ASP A 16 9.86 13.46 5.72
CA ASP A 16 9.30 14.80 5.82
C ASP A 16 8.07 14.98 4.91
N TYR A 17 8.00 14.24 3.80
CA TYR A 17 6.82 14.21 2.91
C TYR A 17 5.54 13.74 3.61
N ILE A 18 5.64 12.95 4.68
CA ILE A 18 4.48 12.44 5.43
C ILE A 18 3.68 13.60 6.06
N ARG A 19 4.35 14.69 6.45
CA ARG A 19 3.71 15.84 7.10
C ARG A 19 2.68 16.54 6.21
N GLY A 20 2.81 16.43 4.88
CA GLY A 20 1.87 16.99 3.91
C GLY A 20 0.76 16.03 3.47
N LEU A 21 0.75 14.79 3.97
CA LEU A 21 -0.24 13.79 3.56
C LEU A 21 -1.56 13.98 4.29
N SER A 22 -2.66 13.82 3.54
CA SER A 22 -3.96 13.57 4.15
C SER A 22 -3.91 12.32 5.03
N ARG A 23 -4.80 12.24 6.04
CA ARG A 23 -4.89 11.09 6.97
C ARG A 23 -5.00 9.76 6.22
N SER A 24 -5.78 9.71 5.16
CA SER A 24 -5.95 8.50 4.33
C SER A 24 -4.67 8.10 3.60
N ARG A 25 -3.90 9.07 3.09
CA ARG A 25 -2.60 8.80 2.45
C ARG A 25 -1.57 8.34 3.47
N LEU A 26 -1.53 8.94 4.65
CA LEU A 26 -0.67 8.50 5.74
C LEU A 26 -1.00 7.07 6.19
N ALA A 27 -2.28 6.75 6.38
CA ALA A 27 -2.72 5.39 6.69
C ALA A 27 -2.27 4.38 5.63
N TRP A 28 -2.37 4.75 4.35
CA TRP A 28 -1.89 3.92 3.25
C TRP A 28 -0.36 3.76 3.24
N GLU A 29 0.41 4.83 3.47
CA GLU A 29 1.87 4.77 3.57
C GLU A 29 2.34 3.81 4.67
N TYR A 30 1.65 3.81 5.82
CA TYR A 30 1.93 2.86 6.88
C TYR A 30 1.57 1.43 6.47
N LEU A 31 0.38 1.25 5.89
CA LEU A 31 -0.14 -0.06 5.51
C LEU A 31 0.71 -0.75 4.43
N ARG A 32 1.13 -0.02 3.38
CA ARG A 32 1.92 -0.61 2.28
C ARG A 32 3.31 -1.08 2.68
N ARG A 33 3.86 -0.50 3.76
CA ARG A 33 5.16 -0.88 4.34
C ARG A 33 5.08 -2.07 5.30
N ASN A 34 3.88 -2.42 5.77
CA ASN A 34 3.68 -3.54 6.69
C ASN A 34 3.97 -4.88 5.98
N GLU A 35 4.89 -5.68 6.52
CA GLU A 35 5.30 -6.95 5.90
C GLU A 35 4.18 -8.00 5.89
N GLN A 36 3.35 -8.03 6.94
CA GLN A 36 2.20 -8.91 7.03
C GLN A 36 1.16 -8.51 5.98
N TYR A 37 0.93 -7.22 5.78
CA TYR A 37 0.08 -6.75 4.67
C TYR A 37 0.61 -7.21 3.31
N ARG A 38 1.93 -7.08 3.07
CA ARG A 38 2.55 -7.52 1.81
C ARG A 38 2.47 -9.03 1.63
N ARG A 39 2.53 -9.81 2.72
CA ARG A 39 2.33 -11.26 2.70
C ARG A 39 0.88 -11.60 2.35
N ASP A 40 -0.08 -11.02 3.06
CA ASP A 40 -1.52 -11.25 2.83
C ASP A 40 -1.95 -10.80 1.44
N TRP A 41 -1.40 -9.67 0.96
CA TRP A 41 -1.59 -9.22 -0.41
C TRP A 41 -1.13 -10.29 -1.39
N ARG A 42 0.10 -10.81 -1.26
CA ARG A 42 0.65 -11.85 -2.14
C ARG A 42 -0.18 -13.13 -2.13
N THR A 43 -0.61 -13.61 -0.96
CA THR A 43 -1.41 -14.83 -0.84
C THR A 43 -2.84 -14.64 -1.37
N ALA A 44 -3.38 -13.42 -1.34
CA ALA A 44 -4.70 -13.07 -1.88
C ALA A 44 -4.72 -12.82 -3.41
N ALA A 45 -3.66 -13.18 -4.14
CA ALA A 45 -3.60 -13.07 -5.61
C ALA A 45 -4.77 -13.75 -6.36
N PRO A 46 -5.20 -14.98 -6.02
CA PRO A 46 -6.36 -15.59 -6.65
C PRO A 46 -7.65 -14.91 -6.17
N GLY A 47 -8.27 -14.12 -7.05
CA GLY A 47 -9.58 -13.52 -6.82
C GLY A 47 -9.59 -12.00 -6.67
N ARG A 48 -8.46 -11.30 -6.87
CA ARG A 48 -8.41 -9.83 -6.89
C ARG A 48 -9.36 -9.25 -7.96
N PRO A 49 -9.96 -8.07 -7.71
CA PRO A 49 -10.75 -7.41 -8.74
C PRO A 49 -9.85 -7.06 -9.93
N ARG A 50 -10.31 -7.39 -11.14
CA ARG A 50 -9.60 -7.01 -12.36
C ARG A 50 -9.73 -5.49 -12.55
N PRO A 51 -8.61 -4.77 -12.79
CA PRO A 51 -8.66 -3.36 -13.15
C PRO A 51 -9.38 -3.22 -14.49
N ILE A 52 -10.25 -2.22 -14.60
CA ILE A 52 -10.91 -1.82 -15.84
C ILE A 52 -10.38 -0.43 -16.17
N GLU A 53 -9.63 -0.31 -17.26
CA GLU A 53 -9.16 0.98 -17.75
C GLU A 53 -10.32 1.71 -18.42
N LEU A 54 -10.55 2.95 -17.99
CA LEU A 54 -11.53 3.85 -18.59
C LEU A 54 -10.87 4.65 -19.72
N THR A 55 -11.66 5.14 -20.66
CA THR A 55 -11.20 5.98 -21.78
C THR A 55 -10.48 7.26 -21.34
N THR A 56 -10.70 7.70 -20.10
CA THR A 56 -10.03 8.85 -19.48
C THR A 56 -8.67 8.52 -18.86
N GLY A 57 -8.19 7.28 -18.98
CA GLY A 57 -6.94 6.80 -18.35
C GLY A 57 -7.07 6.48 -16.85
N SER A 58 -8.28 6.63 -16.28
CA SER A 58 -8.56 6.23 -14.90
C SER A 58 -8.77 4.73 -14.79
N VAL A 59 -8.36 4.13 -13.67
CA VAL A 59 -8.54 2.70 -13.40
C VAL A 59 -9.70 2.47 -12.43
N LEU A 60 -10.71 1.74 -12.88
CA LEU A 60 -11.85 1.32 -12.07
C LEU A 60 -11.61 -0.09 -11.50
N TYR A 61 -11.79 -0.23 -10.19
CA TYR A 61 -11.78 -1.53 -9.51
C TYR A 61 -13.19 -1.89 -9.07
N ARG A 62 -13.71 -3.01 -9.59
CA ARG A 62 -15.03 -3.53 -9.20
C ARG A 62 -14.88 -4.80 -8.38
N ALA A 63 -15.17 -4.72 -7.10
CA ALA A 63 -15.27 -5.91 -6.25
C ALA A 63 -16.58 -6.65 -6.55
N ARG A 64 -16.49 -7.89 -7.05
CA ARG A 64 -17.66 -8.76 -7.30
C ARG A 64 -18.15 -9.49 -6.05
N ARG A 65 -17.38 -9.43 -4.96
CA ARG A 65 -17.64 -10.08 -3.68
C ARG A 65 -16.90 -9.31 -2.57
N ARG A 66 -17.25 -9.60 -1.32
CA ARG A 66 -16.50 -9.14 -0.15
C ARG A 66 -15.11 -9.79 -0.10
N PHE A 67 -14.12 -9.03 0.33
CA PHE A 67 -12.74 -9.48 0.49
C PHE A 67 -12.40 -9.49 1.97
N LEU A 68 -12.76 -10.56 2.69
CA LEU A 68 -12.56 -10.64 4.15
C LEU A 68 -11.11 -10.37 4.57
N GLY A 69 -10.13 -10.85 3.79
CA GLY A 69 -8.73 -10.55 4.03
C GLY A 69 -8.38 -9.06 3.88
N ALA A 70 -9.02 -8.33 2.97
CA ALA A 70 -8.84 -6.88 2.84
C ALA A 70 -9.59 -6.11 3.93
N GLU A 71 -10.77 -6.60 4.35
CA GLU A 71 -11.57 -6.02 5.44
C GLU A 71 -10.81 -6.04 6.77
N ALA A 72 -10.02 -7.08 7.04
CA ALA A 72 -9.13 -7.14 8.21
C ALA A 72 -8.10 -6.00 8.25
N TRP A 73 -7.74 -5.44 7.09
CA TRP A 73 -6.87 -4.27 6.94
C TRP A 73 -7.65 -2.95 6.80
N GLY A 74 -8.98 -2.98 6.98
CA GLY A 74 -9.85 -1.81 6.79
C GLY A 74 -10.01 -1.38 5.32
N LEU A 75 -9.72 -2.27 4.37
CA LEU A 75 -9.77 -1.98 2.94
C LEU A 75 -11.00 -2.59 2.26
N TYR A 76 -11.52 -1.89 1.24
CA TYR A 76 -12.56 -2.42 0.36
C TYR A 76 -12.09 -3.59 -0.52
N CYS A 77 -10.86 -3.49 -1.03
CA CYS A 77 -10.16 -4.57 -1.72
C CYS A 77 -8.65 -4.41 -1.55
N PHE A 78 -7.90 -5.48 -1.77
CA PHE A 78 -6.44 -5.41 -1.78
C PHE A 78 -5.95 -4.43 -2.86
N ARG A 79 -4.96 -3.60 -2.48
CA ARG A 79 -4.26 -2.66 -3.35
C ARG A 79 -2.80 -3.07 -3.42
N GLN A 80 -2.15 -2.82 -4.55
CA GLN A 80 -0.73 -3.10 -4.69
C GLN A 80 0.07 -2.16 -3.77
N PRO A 81 0.88 -2.69 -2.83
CA PRO A 81 1.74 -1.89 -1.96
C PRO A 81 2.90 -1.22 -2.70
#